data_AF-A0A6G1RQP6-F1
#
_entry.id   AF-A0A6G1RQP6-F1
#
_cell.length_a   1.000
_cell.length_b   1.000
_cell.length_c   1.000
_cell.angle_alpha   90.00
_cell.angle_beta   90.00
_cell.angle_gamma   90.00
#
_symmetry.space_group_name_H-M   'P 1'
#
loop_
_entity.id
_entity.type
_entity.pdbx_description
1 polymer ?
#
loop_
_entity_poly.entity_id
_entity_poly.type
_entity_poly.pdbx_seq_one_letter_code
_entity_poly.pdbx_strand_id
1 'polypeptide(L)'
;SILITSQEKTPAVVAKVLEKHGQDPASAPHFQLLQLLPENRELLLPPSANVFYAMTTTSLDFTLRPQDAGGGDTLCPPQSQPRGVEFNSPLPKIKATGWKITRALF
;
A
#
# COMPACT_ATOMS: atom_id res chain seq x y z
N SER A 1 15.55 15.24 -4.60
CA SER A 1 15.92 14.95 -3.20
C SER A 1 15.50 16.10 -2.31
N ILE A 2 15.31 15.83 -1.03
CA ILE A 2 14.98 16.82 0.01
C ILE A 2 15.87 16.58 1.23
N LEU A 3 16.06 17.61 2.06
CA LEU A 3 16.74 17.49 3.33
C LEU A 3 15.72 17.24 4.44
N ILE A 4 15.88 16.16 5.19
CA ILE A 4 15.05 15.80 6.34
C ILE A 4 15.88 16.04 7.62
N THR A 5 15.29 16.75 8.58
CA THR A 5 15.88 16.96 9.90
C THR A 5 15.19 16.09 10.95
N SER A 6 15.80 15.93 12.12
CA SER A 6 15.25 15.15 13.23
C SER A 6 13.93 15.68 13.81
N GLN A 7 13.46 16.85 13.38
CA GLN A 7 12.22 17.47 13.85
C GLN A 7 11.06 17.30 12.85
N GLU A 8 11.35 16.78 11.66
CA GLU A 8 10.37 16.75 10.58
C GLU A 8 9.39 15.59 10.70
N LYS A 9 8.11 15.93 10.61
CA LYS A 9 7.00 14.96 10.58
C LYS A 9 6.61 14.64 9.15
N THR A 10 5.93 13.51 8.97
CA THR A 10 5.41 13.05 7.67
C THR A 10 4.77 14.15 6.83
N PRO A 11 3.81 14.96 7.32
CA PRO A 11 3.12 15.96 6.49
C PRO A 11 4.05 17.06 5.99
N ALA A 12 5.04 17.47 6.80
CA ALA A 12 6.02 18.47 6.41
C ALA A 12 6.94 17.95 5.30
N VAL A 13 7.37 16.69 5.42
CA VAL A 13 8.19 16.01 4.41
C VAL A 13 7.41 15.86 3.10
N VAL A 14 6.16 15.39 3.17
CA VAL A 14 5.27 15.25 2.01
C VAL A 14 5.07 16.60 1.32
N ALA A 15 4.76 17.66 2.07
CA ALA A 15 4.59 19.00 1.52
C ALA A 15 5.84 19.50 0.77
N LYS A 16 7.03 19.28 1.33
CA LYS A 16 8.31 19.61 0.66
C LYS A 16 8.50 18.84 -0.64
N VAL A 17 8.15 17.55 -0.67
CA VAL A 17 8.24 16.74 -1.90
C VAL A 17 7.26 17.27 -2.95
N LEU A 18 6.01 17.56 -2.56
CA LEU A 18 4.99 18.10 -3.46
C LEU A 18 5.42 19.45 -4.05
N GLU A 19 5.90 20.37 -3.21
CA GLU A 19 6.42 21.67 -3.66
C GLU A 19 7.58 21.50 -4.65
N LYS A 20 8.51 20.58 -4.36
CA LYS A 20 9.63 20.26 -5.26
C LYS A 20 9.20 19.70 -6.61
N HIS A 21 8.05 19.05 -6.69
CA HIS A 21 7.46 18.52 -7.91
C HIS A 21 6.44 19.47 -8.59
N GLY A 22 6.29 20.70 -8.08
CA GLY A 22 5.33 21.67 -8.62
C GLY A 22 3.87 21.32 -8.32
N GLN A 23 3.62 20.50 -7.30
CA GLN A 23 2.29 20.21 -6.79
C GLN A 23 1.94 21.09 -5.58
N ASP A 24 0.64 21.16 -5.29
CA ASP A 24 0.15 21.94 -4.16
C ASP A 24 0.51 21.29 -2.81
N PRO A 25 1.24 21.97 -1.91
CA PRO A 25 1.64 21.43 -0.62
C PRO A 25 0.46 21.24 0.34
N ALA A 26 -0.66 21.95 0.14
CA ALA A 26 -1.87 21.76 0.95
C ALA A 26 -2.55 20.41 0.68
N SER A 27 -2.17 19.73 -0.39
CA SER A 27 -2.60 18.37 -0.70
C SER A 27 -1.86 17.29 0.11
N ALA A 28 -0.84 17.64 0.91
CA ALA A 28 -0.08 16.71 1.75
C ALA A 28 -0.90 15.71 2.60
N PRO A 29 -2.03 16.07 3.26
CA PRO A 29 -2.82 15.10 4.02
C PRO A 29 -3.52 14.05 3.14
N HIS A 30 -3.58 14.24 1.82
CA HIS A 30 -4.11 13.27 0.88
C HIS A 30 -3.05 12.31 0.33
N PHE A 31 -1.81 12.39 0.83
CA PHE A 31 -0.73 11.51 0.42
C PHE A 31 -0.15 10.75 1.62
N GLN A 32 0.19 9.51 1.37
CA GLN A 32 0.89 8.63 2.27
C GLN A 32 2.36 8.55 1.85
N LEU A 33 3.24 8.60 2.85
CA LEU A 33 4.67 8.46 2.65
C LEU A 33 5.08 7.01 2.92
N LEU A 34 5.71 6.37 1.95
CA LEU A 34 6.24 5.02 2.08
C LEU A 34 7.75 5.04 1.85
N GLN A 35 8.49 4.31 2.67
CA GLN A 35 9.90 4.04 2.45
C GLN A 35 10.07 2.77 1.63
N LEU A 36 10.89 2.85 0.58
CA LEU A 36 11.26 1.71 -0.25
C LEU A 36 12.42 0.99 0.43
N LEU A 37 12.19 -0.25 0.82
CA LEU A 37 13.18 -1.11 1.46
C LEU A 37 13.81 -2.06 0.43
N PRO A 38 15.01 -2.60 0.71
CA PRO A 38 15.55 -3.67 -0.10
C PRO A 38 14.60 -4.88 -0.07
N GLU A 39 14.79 -5.80 -1.01
CA GLU A 39 13.95 -7.00 -1.16
C GLU A 39 12.49 -6.71 -1.55
N ASN A 40 12.26 -5.59 -2.25
CA ASN A 40 10.95 -5.21 -2.76
C ASN A 40 9.89 -5.06 -1.64
N ARG A 41 10.33 -4.65 -0.46
CA ARG A 41 9.48 -4.34 0.70
C ARG A 41 9.20 -2.85 0.76
N GLU A 42 8.08 -2.50 1.39
CA GLU A 42 7.65 -1.12 1.57
C GLU A 42 7.25 -0.92 3.03
N LEU A 43 7.62 0.22 3.61
CA LEU A 43 7.24 0.61 4.97
C LEU A 43 6.38 1.87 4.90
N LEU A 44 5.15 1.79 5.40
CA LEU A 44 4.24 2.92 5.49
C LEU A 44 4.58 3.78 6.71
N LEU A 45 4.82 5.08 6.51
CA LEU A 45 5.03 6.02 7.59
C LEU A 45 3.69 6.61 8.06
N PRO A 46 3.36 6.56 9.36
CA PRO A 46 2.14 7.16 9.86
C PRO A 46 2.05 8.67 9.59
N PRO A 47 0.85 9.23 9.37
CA PRO A 47 0.68 10.65 9.03
C PRO A 47 1.08 11.61 10.16
N SER A 48 1.23 11.14 11.39
CA SER A 48 1.71 11.97 12.52
C SER A 48 3.13 11.60 12.99
N ALA A 49 3.77 10.63 12.35
CA ALA A 49 5.09 10.17 12.74
C ALA A 49 6.17 11.20 12.41
N ASN A 50 7.26 11.15 13.16
CA ASN A 50 8.51 11.81 12.81
C ASN A 50 9.28 10.90 11.84
N VAL A 51 9.57 11.40 10.64
CA VAL A 51 10.15 10.59 9.55
C VAL A 51 11.56 10.15 9.90
N PHE A 52 12.35 11.02 10.53
CA PHE A 52 13.74 10.72 10.88
C PHE A 52 13.85 9.55 11.85
N TYR A 53 12.87 9.39 12.76
CA TYR A 53 12.85 8.30 13.73
C TYR A 53 12.08 7.06 13.25
N ALA A 54 11.13 7.22 12.33
CA ALA A 54 10.33 6.12 11.80
C ALA A 54 10.99 5.43 10.60
N MET A 55 11.90 6.11 9.89
CA MET A 55 12.61 5.53 8.75
C MET A 55 13.65 4.50 9.19
N THR A 56 13.90 3.51 8.34
CA THR A 56 15.01 2.57 8.52
C THR A 56 16.31 3.16 7.95
N THR A 57 17.45 2.77 8.50
CA THR A 57 18.77 3.16 7.98
C THR A 57 19.21 2.35 6.75
N THR A 58 18.43 1.34 6.36
CA THR A 58 18.75 0.43 5.24
C THR A 58 18.57 1.08 3.88
N SER A 59 17.71 2.10 3.78
CA SER A 59 17.36 2.78 2.52
C SER A 59 16.98 4.22 2.79
N LEU A 60 17.26 5.11 1.84
CA LEU A 60 16.87 6.52 1.91
C LEU A 60 15.89 6.90 0.79
N ASP A 61 15.32 5.89 0.13
CA ASP A 61 14.36 6.04 -0.95
C ASP A 61 12.93 6.00 -0.41
N PHE A 62 12.11 6.93 -0.89
CA PHE A 62 10.72 7.10 -0.47
C PHE A 62 9.82 7.31 -1.68
N THR A 63 8.55 6.93 -1.54
CA THR A 63 7.51 7.16 -2.54
C THR A 63 6.25 7.73 -1.89
N LEU A 64 5.52 8.54 -2.65
CA LEU A 64 4.24 9.09 -2.24
C LEU A 64 3.11 8.32 -2.94
N ARG A 65 2.13 7.86 -2.16
CA ARG A 65 0.90 7.27 -2.69
C ARG A 65 -0.32 8.12 -2.30
N PRO A 66 -1.26 8.39 -3.21
CA PRO A 66 -2.53 8.98 -2.84
C PRO A 66 -3.22 8.13 -1.76
N GLN A 67 -3.75 8.78 -0.73
CA GLN A 67 -4.60 8.16 0.26
C GLN A 67 -6.00 8.03 -0.32
N ASP A 68 -6.35 6.85 -0.82
CA ASP A 68 -7.73 6.54 -1.12
C ASP A 68 -8.53 6.61 0.20
N ALA A 69 -9.71 7.23 0.17
CA ALA A 69 -10.49 7.64 1.34
C ALA A 69 -11.12 6.45 2.13
N GLY A 70 -10.46 5.29 2.17
CA GLY A 70 -10.99 4.04 2.69
C GLY A 70 -9.96 3.18 3.45
N GLY A 71 -9.16 3.76 4.34
CA GLY A 71 -8.22 2.95 5.13
C GLY A 71 -7.50 3.71 6.24
N GLY A 72 -8.26 4.24 7.20
CA GLY A 72 -7.77 4.18 8.57
C GLY A 72 -7.57 2.71 8.94
N ASP A 73 -6.54 2.40 9.71
CA ASP A 73 -6.28 1.06 10.27
C ASP A 73 -6.25 -0.12 9.28
N THR A 74 -5.13 -0.35 8.59
CA THR A 74 -4.80 -1.75 8.26
C THR A 74 -3.29 -2.00 8.32
N LEU A 75 -2.90 -2.74 9.37
CA LEU A 75 -1.73 -3.60 9.36
C LEU A 75 -1.89 -4.61 8.21
N CYS A 76 -1.33 -4.30 7.04
CA CYS A 76 -1.12 -5.29 5.98
C CYS A 76 0.39 -5.50 5.80
N PRO A 77 0.95 -6.70 6.02
CA PRO A 77 2.28 -7.01 5.53
C PRO A 77 2.28 -6.93 3.99
N PRO A 78 3.41 -6.62 3.34
CA PRO A 78 3.50 -6.54 1.89
C PRO A 78 3.32 -7.95 1.32
N GLN A 79 2.10 -8.28 0.88
CA GLN A 79 1.89 -9.44 0.04
C GLN A 79 2.18 -9.03 -1.39
N SER A 80 3.36 -9.41 -1.87
CA SER A 80 3.76 -9.39 -3.26
C SER A 80 2.63 -9.93 -4.15
N GLN A 81 1.95 -9.08 -4.90
CA GLN A 81 1.27 -9.50 -6.12
C GLN A 81 1.41 -8.43 -7.22
N PRO A 82 2.04 -8.76 -8.36
CA PRO A 82 2.05 -7.91 -9.52
C PRO A 82 0.65 -7.93 -10.12
N ARG A 83 -0.10 -6.82 -10.07
CA ARG A 83 -1.28 -6.69 -10.91
C ARG A 83 -0.84 -6.33 -12.32
N GLY A 84 -0.50 -7.40 -13.04
CA GLY A 84 -0.50 -7.39 -14.49
C GLY A 84 -1.84 -6.91 -15.03
N VAL A 85 -1.74 -6.24 -16.16
CA VAL A 85 -2.81 -6.11 -17.14
C VAL A 85 -3.47 -7.48 -17.37
N GLU A 86 -4.76 -7.44 -17.73
CA GLU A 86 -5.45 -8.39 -18.62
C GLU A 86 -6.55 -9.31 -18.03
N PHE A 87 -7.63 -9.32 -18.81
CA PHE A 87 -8.54 -10.41 -19.11
C PHE A 87 -9.82 -10.56 -18.27
N ASN A 88 -10.83 -9.80 -18.71
CA ASN A 88 -12.24 -10.15 -18.63
C ASN A 88 -12.47 -11.58 -19.14
N SER A 89 -12.60 -12.55 -18.24
CA SER A 89 -13.17 -13.86 -18.54
C SER A 89 -13.74 -14.49 -17.27
N PRO A 90 -15.08 -14.58 -17.14
CA PRO A 90 -15.70 -15.27 -16.03
C PRO A 90 -15.61 -16.79 -16.25
N LEU A 91 -14.85 -17.48 -15.40
CA LEU A 91 -14.83 -18.95 -15.35
C LEU A 91 -16.23 -19.49 -14.99
N PRO A 92 -16.73 -20.53 -15.68
CA PRO A 92 -18.05 -21.08 -15.42
C PRO A 92 -18.07 -21.88 -14.11
N LYS A 93 -19.05 -21.58 -13.24
CA LYS A 93 -19.30 -22.32 -12.00
C LYS A 93 -19.88 -23.69 -12.31
N ILE A 94 -19.04 -24.72 -12.33
CA ILE A 94 -19.45 -26.12 -12.42
C ILE A 94 -20.14 -26.49 -11.11
N LYS A 95 -21.46 -26.74 -11.16
CA LYS A 95 -22.21 -27.35 -10.05
C LYS A 95 -22.25 -28.85 -10.28
N ALA A 96 -21.43 -29.59 -9.54
CA ALA A 96 -21.47 -31.04 -9.51
C ALA A 96 -22.00 -31.51 -8.15
N THR A 97 -23.20 -32.10 -8.11
CA THR A 97 -23.52 -33.11 -7.10
C THR A 97 -24.59 -34.04 -7.68
N GLY A 98 -24.16 -35.25 -8.05
CA GLY A 98 -25.03 -36.32 -8.54
C GLY A 98 -25.76 -37.01 -7.39
N TRP A 99 -27.02 -37.35 -7.61
CA TRP A 99 -27.85 -38.05 -6.63
C TRP A 99 -28.33 -39.37 -7.22
N LYS A 100 -27.69 -40.50 -6.87
CA LYS A 100 -28.25 -41.86 -6.97
C LYS A 100 -27.54 -42.79 -5.98
N ILE A 101 -28.25 -43.23 -4.94
CA ILE A 101 -27.92 -44.45 -4.20
C ILE A 101 -29.21 -45.27 -4.12
N THR A 102 -29.22 -46.44 -4.76
CA THR A 102 -30.29 -47.44 -4.65
C THR A 102 -29.78 -48.58 -3.78
N ARG A 103 -30.52 -48.93 -2.71
CA ARG A 103 -30.46 -50.20 -1.94
C ARG A 103 -31.87 -50.41 -1.38
N ALA A 104 -32.48 -51.59 -1.23
CA ALA A 104 -32.10 -53.01 -1.26
C ALA A 104 -33.36 -53.81 -1.73
N LEU A 105 -33.31 -55.01 -2.32
CA LEU A 105 -33.17 -56.35 -1.70
C LEU A 105 -33.89 -56.51 -0.34
N PHE A 106 -35.17 -56.88 -0.35
CA PHE A 106 -35.72 -58.19 0.10
C PHE A 106 -37.25 -58.20 -0.11
#